data_AF-A0A1C5FRH6-F1
#
_entry.id   AF-A0A1C5FRH6-F1
#
_cell.length_a   1.000
_cell.length_b   1.000
_cell.length_c   1.000
_cell.angle_alpha   90.00
_cell.angle_beta   90.00
_cell.angle_gamma   90.00
#
_symmetry.space_group_name_H-M   'P 1'
#
loop_
_entity.id
_entity.type
_entity.pdbx_description
1 polymer ?
#
loop_
_entity_poly.entity_id
_entity_poly.type
_entity_poly.pdbx_seq_one_letter_code
_entity_poly.pdbx_strand_id
1 'polypeptide(L)'
;DIVQVGTIGLIKAIDRFDCERGVEFPTFAMPTVVGEIKRFFRDTSWSVRVPRRLQELRLALTKASDELSQKLDRSPTVTELAAALGVSEEDVVDGLAVGNAYTASSLDSPSPEDDGGEGSLADRLGYEDTALEGVEYRESLKPLLAKLPPRERQIIMLRFFANMTQSQIGEEVGISQMHVSRLLTRTLAQLREGLISD
;
A
#
# COMPACT_ATOMS: atom_id res chain seq x y z
N ASP A 1 -17.10 10.65 16.98
CA ASP A 1 -15.88 10.13 17.62
C ASP A 1 -15.41 10.93 18.83
N ILE A 2 -15.03 12.20 18.71
CA ILE A 2 -14.50 13.01 19.85
C ILE A 2 -15.49 13.12 21.01
N VAL A 3 -16.78 13.34 20.72
CA VAL A 3 -17.83 13.40 21.75
C VAL A 3 -17.89 12.10 22.55
N GLN A 4 -17.73 10.95 21.90
CA GLN A 4 -17.80 9.64 22.53
C GLN A 4 -16.59 9.36 23.43
N VAL A 5 -15.40 9.81 23.02
CA VAL A 5 -14.18 9.79 23.85
C VAL A 5 -14.35 10.71 25.05
N GLY A 6 -14.93 11.90 24.85
CA GLY A 6 -15.29 12.81 25.93
C GLY A 6 -16.23 12.17 26.94
N THR A 7 -17.24 11.42 26.46
CA THR A 7 -18.16 10.64 27.31
C THR A 7 -17.43 9.56 28.12
N ILE A 8 -16.47 8.84 27.53
CA ILE A 8 -15.64 7.87 28.26
C ILE A 8 -14.83 8.58 29.36
N GLY A 9 -14.25 9.75 29.06
CA GLY A 9 -13.55 10.55 30.07
C GLY A 9 -14.46 11.04 31.19
N LEU A 10 -15.71 11.35 30.89
CA LEU A 10 -16.70 11.73 31.88
C LEU A 10 -17.09 10.56 32.78
N ILE A 11 -17.31 9.37 32.22
CA ILE A 11 -17.60 8.15 33.00
C ILE A 11 -16.44 7.85 33.96
N LYS A 12 -15.19 7.89 33.48
CA LYS A 12 -14.00 7.71 34.33
C LYS A 12 -13.88 8.76 35.43
N ALA A 13 -14.29 10.00 35.16
CA ALA A 13 -14.32 11.06 36.15
C ALA A 13 -15.36 10.78 37.23
N ILE A 14 -16.55 10.29 36.86
CA ILE A 14 -17.61 9.88 37.80
C ILE A 14 -17.10 8.77 38.71
N ASP A 15 -16.49 7.71 38.13
CA ASP A 15 -16.02 6.55 38.90
C ASP A 15 -14.92 6.88 39.92
N ARG A 16 -14.16 7.96 39.69
CA ARG A 16 -13.00 8.34 40.52
C ARG A 16 -13.22 9.57 41.38
N PHE A 17 -14.37 10.23 41.24
CA PHE A 17 -14.66 11.43 42.00
C PHE A 17 -15.04 11.08 43.43
N ASP A 18 -14.49 11.84 44.36
CA ASP A 18 -14.71 11.69 45.79
C ASP A 18 -15.38 12.95 46.32
N CYS A 19 -16.66 12.81 46.70
CA CYS A 19 -17.48 13.91 47.20
C CYS A 19 -16.99 14.48 48.53
N GLU A 20 -16.19 13.73 49.30
CA GLU A 20 -15.68 14.17 50.61
C GLU A 20 -14.53 15.18 50.48
N ARG A 21 -13.96 15.35 49.28
CA ARG A 21 -12.83 16.28 49.03
C ARG A 21 -13.21 17.75 48.95
N GLY A 22 -14.51 18.09 48.97
CA GLY A 22 -14.98 19.48 49.01
C GLY A 22 -14.70 20.32 47.76
N VAL A 23 -14.42 19.68 46.62
CA VAL A 23 -14.24 20.34 45.31
C VAL A 23 -15.45 20.07 44.42
N GLU A 24 -15.81 21.01 43.55
CA GLU A 24 -16.91 20.79 42.62
C GLU A 24 -16.52 19.77 41.53
N PHE A 25 -17.46 18.89 41.19
CA PHE A 25 -17.25 17.84 40.19
C PHE A 25 -16.68 18.35 38.84
N PRO A 26 -17.14 19.48 38.26
CA PRO A 26 -16.56 20.01 37.02
C PRO A 26 -15.05 20.28 37.11
N THR A 27 -14.54 20.69 38.28
CA THR A 27 -13.11 20.95 38.51
C THR A 27 -12.26 19.69 38.35
N PHE A 28 -12.82 18.52 38.68
CA PHE A 28 -12.16 17.22 38.50
C PHE A 28 -12.43 16.58 37.13
N ALA A 29 -13.65 16.72 36.63
CA ALA A 29 -14.08 16.09 35.38
C ALA A 29 -13.45 16.74 34.15
N MET A 30 -13.31 18.07 34.11
CA MET A 30 -12.79 18.79 32.94
C MET A 30 -11.35 18.36 32.56
N PRO A 31 -10.36 18.33 33.48
CA PRO A 31 -9.03 17.81 33.17
C PRO A 31 -9.03 16.35 32.69
N THR A 32 -9.90 15.51 33.26
CA THR A 32 -10.01 14.09 32.90
C THR A 32 -10.55 13.90 31.49
N VAL A 33 -11.62 14.61 31.13
CA VAL A 33 -12.21 14.61 29.79
C VAL A 33 -11.24 15.14 28.75
N VAL A 34 -10.60 16.29 29.01
CA VAL A 34 -9.58 16.86 28.11
C VAL A 34 -8.39 15.92 27.95
N GLY A 35 -7.98 15.24 29.03
CA GLY A 35 -6.92 14.23 29.00
C GLY A 35 -7.24 13.05 28.07
N GLU A 36 -8.45 12.51 28.15
CA GLU A 36 -8.89 11.40 27.28
C GLU A 36 -9.02 11.84 25.81
N ILE A 37 -9.51 13.06 25.55
CA ILE A 37 -9.57 13.61 24.18
C ILE A 37 -8.17 13.79 23.60
N LYS A 38 -7.24 14.41 24.35
CA LYS A 38 -5.84 14.56 23.93
C LYS A 38 -5.18 13.22 23.66
N ARG A 39 -5.46 12.22 24.52
CA ARG A 39 -4.97 10.86 24.33
C ARG A 39 -5.53 10.23 23.06
N PHE A 40 -6.82 10.36 22.79
CA PHE A 40 -7.45 9.81 21.59
C PHE A 40 -6.85 10.38 20.29
N PHE A 41 -6.69 11.70 20.20
CA PHE A 41 -6.02 12.32 19.05
C PHE A 41 -4.61 11.77 18.88
N ARG A 42 -3.85 11.68 19.97
CA ARG A 42 -2.49 11.12 19.90
C ARG A 42 -2.49 9.66 19.43
N ASP A 43 -3.42 8.85 19.90
CA ASP A 43 -3.46 7.41 19.62
C ASP A 43 -4.10 7.08 18.24
N THR A 44 -4.84 8.01 17.62
CA THR A 44 -5.65 7.77 16.40
C THR A 44 -5.23 8.62 15.20
N SER A 45 -4.46 9.70 15.38
CA SER A 45 -4.02 10.58 14.30
C SER A 45 -2.87 10.04 13.44
N TRP A 46 -2.38 8.82 13.70
CA TRP A 46 -1.25 8.25 12.96
C TRP A 46 -1.74 7.14 12.02
N SER A 47 -1.63 7.36 10.71
CA SER A 47 -2.01 6.40 9.66
C SER A 47 -1.17 5.10 9.69
N VAL A 48 -0.03 5.11 10.38
CA VAL A 48 0.84 3.95 10.62
C VAL A 48 1.26 3.94 12.11
N ARG A 49 1.24 2.78 12.77
CA ARG A 49 1.54 2.65 14.21
C ARG A 49 3.03 2.88 14.50
N VAL A 50 3.44 4.13 14.68
CA VAL A 50 4.82 4.52 15.01
C VAL A 50 5.12 4.33 16.51
N PRO A 51 6.30 3.78 16.89
CA PRO A 51 6.73 3.68 18.29
C PRO A 51 6.69 4.99 19.07
N ARG A 52 6.28 4.94 20.34
CA ARG A 52 6.03 6.11 21.20
C ARG A 52 7.22 7.06 21.32
N ARG A 53 8.44 6.53 21.45
CA ARG A 53 9.69 7.32 21.52
C ARG A 53 9.83 8.25 20.32
N LEU A 54 9.48 7.78 19.12
CA LEU A 54 9.60 8.54 17.88
C LEU A 54 8.53 9.64 17.76
N GLN A 55 7.33 9.42 18.31
CA GLN A 55 6.28 10.44 18.35
C GLN A 55 6.67 11.62 19.27
N GLU A 56 7.18 11.30 20.47
CA GLU A 56 7.65 12.29 21.44
C GLU A 56 8.86 13.06 20.89
N LEU A 57 9.77 12.35 20.21
CA LEU A 57 10.91 12.95 19.52
C LEU A 57 10.49 13.89 18.40
N ARG A 58 9.50 13.53 17.57
CA ARG A 58 8.98 14.40 16.51
C ARG A 58 8.44 15.72 17.07
N LEU A 59 7.65 15.66 18.15
CA LEU A 59 7.10 16.87 18.77
C LEU A 59 8.21 17.78 19.30
N ALA A 60 9.24 17.20 19.91
CA ALA A 60 10.40 17.93 20.39
C ALA A 60 11.21 18.54 19.23
N LEU A 61 11.37 17.82 18.12
CA LEU A 61 12.03 18.29 16.90
C LEU A 61 11.31 19.48 16.27
N THR A 62 9.99 19.45 16.15
CA THR A 62 9.22 20.59 15.61
C THR A 62 9.46 21.84 16.46
N LYS A 63 9.34 21.72 17.78
CA LYS A 63 9.54 22.85 18.69
C LYS A 63 10.98 23.39 18.65
N ALA A 64 11.97 22.50 18.67
CA ALA A 64 13.38 22.89 18.59
C ALA A 64 13.71 23.54 17.24
N SER A 65 13.12 23.03 16.15
CA SER A 65 13.27 23.60 14.81
C SER A 65 12.75 25.03 14.73
N ASP A 66 11.57 25.29 15.28
CA ASP A 66 10.97 26.64 15.30
C ASP A 66 11.82 27.62 16.15
N GLU A 67 12.23 27.20 17.35
CA GLU A 67 13.05 28.02 18.25
C GLU A 67 14.43 28.33 17.67
N LEU A 68 15.09 27.36 17.03
CA LEU A 68 16.39 27.57 16.39
C LEU A 68 16.26 28.40 15.12
N SER A 69 15.19 28.20 14.34
CA SER A 69 14.96 29.00 13.13
C SER A 69 14.81 30.48 13.45
N GLN A 70 14.11 30.81 14.54
CA GLN A 70 13.99 32.19 15.03
C GLN A 70 15.32 32.78 15.51
N LYS A 71 16.21 31.97 16.10
CA LYS A 71 17.51 32.44 16.61
C LYS A 71 18.58 32.57 15.53
N LEU A 72 18.58 31.66 14.55
CA LEU A 72 19.59 31.56 13.52
C LEU A 72 19.24 32.35 12.26
N ASP A 73 17.99 32.80 12.14
CA ASP A 73 17.43 33.44 10.93
C ASP A 73 17.58 32.56 9.67
N ARG A 74 17.59 31.24 9.88
CA ARG A 74 17.65 30.19 8.86
C ARG A 74 17.19 28.87 9.46
N SER A 75 16.89 27.89 8.61
CA SER A 75 16.61 26.53 9.09
C SER A 75 17.83 25.91 9.80
N PRO A 76 17.62 25.22 10.93
CA PRO A 76 18.69 24.51 11.64
C PRO A 76 19.10 23.23 10.93
N THR A 77 20.35 22.85 11.13
CA THR A 77 20.92 21.58 10.64
C THR A 77 20.61 20.42 11.59
N VAL A 78 20.77 19.18 11.11
CA VAL A 78 20.61 17.95 11.92
C VAL A 78 21.51 17.98 13.15
N THR A 79 22.77 18.38 13.00
CA THR A 79 23.74 18.50 14.10
C THR A 79 23.31 19.54 15.13
N GLU A 80 22.77 20.69 14.70
CA GLU A 80 22.26 21.73 15.61
C GLU A 80 21.03 21.26 16.39
N LEU A 81 20.12 20.52 15.74
CA LEU A 81 18.95 19.92 16.38
C LEU A 81 19.35 18.83 17.38
N ALA A 82 20.30 17.97 17.00
CA ALA A 82 20.83 16.91 17.86
C ALA A 82 21.46 17.49 19.13
N ALA A 83 22.28 18.53 18.99
CA ALA A 83 22.90 19.23 20.10
C ALA A 83 21.86 19.92 21.01
N ALA A 84 20.83 20.56 20.42
CA ALA A 84 19.80 21.25 21.18
C ALA A 84 18.90 20.29 21.98
N LEU A 85 18.67 19.08 21.47
CA LEU A 85 17.80 18.08 22.07
C LEU A 85 18.54 17.03 22.90
N GLY A 86 19.86 16.98 22.83
CA GLY A 86 20.67 15.99 23.55
C GLY A 86 20.49 14.55 23.03
N VAL A 87 20.22 14.40 21.73
CA VAL A 87 20.01 13.12 21.05
C VAL A 87 21.07 12.89 19.97
N SER A 88 21.17 11.68 19.42
CA SER A 88 22.07 11.41 18.29
C SER A 88 21.52 12.04 17.00
N GLU A 89 22.41 12.31 16.04
CA GLU A 89 21.98 12.76 14.70
C GLU A 89 21.12 11.71 13.99
N GLU A 90 21.38 10.42 14.23
CA GLU A 90 20.56 9.31 13.73
C GLU A 90 19.12 9.38 14.27
N ASP A 91 18.95 9.62 15.57
CA ASP A 91 17.63 9.81 16.18
C ASP A 91 16.91 11.02 15.57
N VAL A 92 17.64 12.11 15.25
CA VAL A 92 17.06 13.27 14.56
C VAL A 92 16.58 12.92 13.17
N VAL A 93 17.38 12.20 12.38
CA VAL A 93 17.01 11.75 11.03
C VAL A 93 15.77 10.85 11.07
N ASP A 94 15.75 9.90 11.99
CA ASP A 94 14.59 9.01 12.20
C ASP A 94 13.34 9.80 12.60
N GLY A 95 13.47 10.73 13.55
CA GLY A 95 12.37 11.60 13.99
C GLY A 95 11.86 12.52 12.89
N LEU A 96 12.73 12.98 11.97
CA LEU A 96 12.35 13.76 10.80
C LEU A 96 11.63 12.89 9.75
N ALA A 97 12.13 11.69 9.49
CA ALA A 97 11.53 10.72 8.54
C ALA A 97 10.13 10.28 8.98
N VAL A 98 9.92 10.15 10.29
CA VAL A 98 8.60 9.86 10.89
C VAL A 98 7.56 10.95 10.58
N GLY A 99 7.99 12.19 10.34
CA GLY A 99 7.10 13.28 9.90
C GLY A 99 6.37 12.96 8.59
N ASN A 100 7.01 12.22 7.67
CA ASN A 100 6.41 11.79 6.41
C ASN A 100 5.37 10.66 6.60
N ALA A 101 5.39 9.97 7.74
CA ALA A 101 4.39 8.97 8.12
C ALA A 101 3.18 9.56 8.88
N TYR A 102 3.30 10.81 9.36
CA TYR A 102 2.23 11.51 10.10
C TYR A 102 1.18 12.14 9.17
N THR A 103 1.54 12.40 7.91
CA THR A 103 0.60 12.84 6.88
C THR A 103 0.98 12.15 5.58
N ALA A 104 0.38 10.98 5.35
CA ALA A 104 0.43 10.40 4.01
C ALA A 104 -0.20 11.42 3.05
N SER A 105 0.58 11.88 2.07
CA SER A 105 0.02 12.70 0.99
C SER A 105 -1.08 11.91 0.31
N SER A 106 -2.23 12.55 0.09
CA SER A 106 -3.33 11.90 -0.61
C SER A 106 -2.88 11.52 -2.01
N LEU A 107 -3.10 10.27 -2.42
CA LEU A 107 -2.86 9.86 -3.80
C LEU A 107 -3.75 10.63 -4.78
N ASP A 108 -4.89 11.16 -4.30
CA ASP A 108 -5.80 12.02 -5.06
C ASP A 108 -5.39 13.50 -5.06
N SER A 109 -4.29 13.87 -4.38
CA SER A 109 -3.89 15.28 -4.33
C SER A 109 -3.34 15.74 -5.69
N PRO A 110 -3.68 16.97 -6.12
CA PRO A 110 -3.17 17.54 -7.35
C PRO A 110 -1.65 17.74 -7.25
N SER A 111 -0.94 17.41 -8.32
CA SER A 111 0.51 17.52 -8.36
C SER A 111 0.96 19.00 -8.32
N PRO A 112 1.92 19.38 -7.46
CA PRO A 112 2.41 20.77 -7.37
C PRO A 112 3.23 21.23 -8.58
N GLU A 113 3.61 20.32 -9.49
CA GLU A 113 4.39 20.61 -10.69
C GLU A 113 3.55 20.83 -11.95
N ASP A 114 2.22 20.75 -11.85
CA ASP A 114 1.34 20.80 -13.02
C ASP A 114 0.66 22.17 -13.14
N ASP A 115 1.19 23.03 -14.00
CA ASP A 115 0.62 24.34 -14.35
C ASP A 115 -0.59 24.21 -15.31
N GLY A 116 -1.24 23.04 -15.35
CA GLY A 116 -2.41 22.80 -16.21
C GLY A 116 -2.90 21.36 -16.42
N GLY A 117 -2.30 20.32 -15.83
CA GLY A 117 -2.72 18.93 -16.02
C GLY A 117 -3.64 18.39 -14.92
N GLU A 118 -4.75 17.80 -15.36
CA GLU A 118 -5.66 17.00 -14.56
C GLU A 118 -5.03 15.62 -14.30
N GLY A 119 -4.30 15.48 -13.19
CA GLY A 119 -3.71 14.20 -12.79
C GLY A 119 -3.45 14.12 -11.29
N SER A 120 -3.80 12.98 -10.70
CA SER A 120 -3.55 12.69 -9.29
C SER A 120 -2.13 12.13 -9.09
N LEU A 121 -1.58 12.20 -7.87
CA LEU A 121 -0.34 11.49 -7.54
C LEU A 121 -0.42 9.98 -7.83
N ALA A 122 -1.62 9.40 -7.76
CA ALA A 122 -1.88 7.99 -8.08
C ALA A 122 -1.56 7.66 -9.54
N ASP A 123 -1.87 8.55 -10.47
CA ASP A 123 -1.74 8.31 -11.92
C ASP A 123 -0.26 8.25 -12.37
N ARG A 124 0.66 8.69 -11.51
CA ARG A 124 2.11 8.59 -11.73
C ARG A 124 2.73 7.31 -11.17
N LEU A 125 1.98 6.51 -10.40
CA LEU A 125 2.48 5.22 -9.91
C LEU A 125 2.49 4.22 -11.06
N GLY A 126 3.68 4.01 -11.62
CA GLY A 126 3.91 2.91 -12.55
C GLY A 126 3.74 1.55 -11.85
N TYR A 127 3.20 0.58 -12.58
CA TYR A 127 3.15 -0.82 -12.17
C TYR A 127 3.71 -1.70 -13.29
N GLU A 128 4.21 -2.88 -12.91
CA GLU A 128 4.60 -3.89 -13.89
C GLU A 128 3.35 -4.50 -14.52
N ASP A 129 3.16 -4.28 -15.82
CA ASP A 129 2.10 -4.95 -16.57
C ASP A 129 2.56 -6.36 -16.95
N THR A 130 2.20 -7.33 -16.12
CA THR A 130 2.45 -8.76 -16.37
C THR A 130 1.86 -9.27 -17.70
N ALA A 131 0.88 -8.56 -18.29
CA ALA A 131 0.34 -8.94 -19.59
C ALA A 131 1.35 -8.69 -20.72
N LEU A 132 2.21 -7.68 -20.61
CA LEU A 132 3.26 -7.35 -21.60
C LEU A 132 4.26 -8.49 -21.77
N GLU A 133 4.61 -9.19 -20.69
CA GLU A 133 5.54 -10.33 -20.72
C GLU A 133 5.07 -11.46 -21.64
N GLY A 134 3.74 -11.60 -21.80
CA GLY A 134 3.12 -12.60 -22.68
C GLY A 134 2.76 -12.13 -24.08
N VAL A 135 2.93 -10.83 -24.42
CA VAL A 135 2.47 -10.27 -25.70
C VAL A 135 3.27 -10.85 -26.86
N GLU A 136 4.61 -10.90 -26.75
CA GLU A 136 5.47 -11.45 -27.80
C GLU A 136 5.10 -12.89 -28.11
N TYR A 137 4.92 -13.73 -27.09
CA TYR A 137 4.49 -15.12 -27.27
C TYR A 137 3.12 -15.23 -27.94
N ARG A 138 2.16 -14.37 -27.58
CA ARG A 138 0.81 -14.38 -28.19
C ARG A 138 0.85 -13.97 -29.66
N GLU A 139 1.56 -12.89 -29.99
CA GLU A 139 1.67 -12.42 -31.37
C GLU A 139 2.44 -13.40 -32.26
N SER A 140 3.53 -13.99 -31.76
CA SER A 140 4.30 -15.00 -32.50
C SER A 140 3.54 -16.33 -32.66
N LEU A 141 2.70 -16.72 -31.70
CA LEU A 141 1.95 -17.99 -31.76
C LEU A 141 0.72 -17.93 -32.68
N LYS A 142 0.07 -16.77 -32.82
CA LYS A 142 -1.11 -16.56 -33.70
C LYS A 142 -0.92 -17.08 -35.14
N PRO A 143 0.12 -16.68 -35.89
CA PRO A 143 0.32 -17.14 -37.26
C PRO A 143 0.64 -18.64 -37.34
N LEU A 144 1.32 -19.19 -36.33
CA LEU A 144 1.62 -20.62 -36.26
C LEU A 144 0.35 -21.45 -36.03
N LEU A 145 -0.54 -21.02 -35.15
CA LEU A 145 -1.85 -21.65 -34.93
C LEU A 145 -2.74 -21.57 -36.18
N ALA A 146 -2.66 -20.49 -36.95
CA ALA A 146 -3.42 -20.34 -38.19
C ALA A 146 -2.99 -21.32 -39.29
N LYS A 147 -1.72 -21.74 -39.30
CA LYS A 147 -1.16 -22.72 -40.24
C LYS A 147 -1.48 -24.17 -39.87
N LEU A 148 -1.99 -24.43 -38.67
CA LEU A 148 -2.32 -25.79 -38.23
C LEU A 148 -3.49 -26.37 -39.04
N PRO A 149 -3.47 -27.70 -39.31
CA PRO A 149 -4.62 -28.38 -39.85
C PRO A 149 -5.87 -28.15 -38.96
N PRO A 150 -7.08 -28.02 -39.53
CA PRO A 150 -8.30 -27.71 -38.78
C PRO A 150 -8.53 -28.62 -37.57
N ARG A 151 -8.21 -29.92 -37.73
CA ARG A 151 -8.34 -30.93 -36.69
C ARG A 151 -7.38 -30.71 -35.53
N GLU A 152 -6.12 -30.36 -35.80
CA GLU A 152 -5.12 -30.11 -34.76
C GLU A 152 -5.43 -28.82 -34.01
N ARG A 153 -5.87 -27.79 -34.74
CA ARG A 153 -6.36 -26.54 -34.14
C ARG A 153 -7.57 -26.77 -33.21
N GLN A 154 -8.52 -27.61 -33.64
CA GLN A 154 -9.66 -27.99 -32.81
C GLN A 154 -9.20 -28.74 -31.55
N ILE A 155 -8.29 -29.71 -31.67
CA ILE A 155 -7.74 -30.46 -30.52
C ILE A 155 -7.04 -29.52 -29.53
N ILE A 156 -6.28 -28.53 -30.00
CA ILE A 156 -5.65 -27.50 -29.13
C ILE A 156 -6.71 -26.65 -28.43
N MET A 157 -7.75 -26.19 -29.14
CA MET A 157 -8.85 -25.43 -28.55
C MET A 157 -9.55 -26.23 -27.43
N LEU A 158 -9.91 -27.48 -27.70
CA LEU A 158 -10.57 -28.33 -26.70
C LEU A 158 -9.66 -28.59 -25.49
N ARG A 159 -8.35 -28.74 -25.72
CA ARG A 159 -7.39 -29.00 -24.64
C ARG A 159 -7.11 -27.79 -23.76
N PHE A 160 -6.82 -26.63 -24.34
CA PHE A 160 -6.28 -25.48 -23.61
C PHE A 160 -7.31 -24.39 -23.31
N PHE A 161 -8.44 -24.35 -24.05
CA PHE A 161 -9.50 -23.37 -23.82
C PHE A 161 -10.75 -24.00 -23.20
N ALA A 162 -11.13 -25.21 -23.64
CA ALA A 162 -12.26 -25.94 -23.06
C ALA A 162 -11.88 -26.85 -21.87
N ASN A 163 -10.59 -26.92 -21.51
CA ASN A 163 -10.07 -27.75 -20.41
C ASN A 163 -10.46 -29.24 -20.47
N MET A 164 -10.66 -29.78 -21.67
CA MET A 164 -11.05 -31.18 -21.84
C MET A 164 -9.85 -32.14 -21.67
N THR A 165 -10.12 -33.29 -21.06
CA THR A 165 -9.17 -34.40 -21.00
C THR A 165 -8.96 -35.02 -22.39
N GLN A 166 -7.83 -35.69 -22.61
CA GLN A 166 -7.55 -36.31 -23.92
C GLN A 166 -8.58 -37.40 -24.28
N SER A 167 -9.19 -38.06 -23.29
CA SER A 167 -10.28 -39.01 -23.50
C SER A 167 -11.54 -38.32 -24.00
N GLN A 168 -11.96 -37.24 -23.32
CA GLN A 168 -13.12 -36.43 -23.74
C GLN A 168 -12.92 -35.81 -25.13
N ILE A 169 -11.70 -35.35 -25.44
CA ILE A 169 -11.37 -34.86 -26.78
C ILE A 169 -11.45 -36.00 -27.81
N GLY A 170 -11.03 -37.20 -27.44
CA GLY A 170 -11.10 -38.37 -28.31
C GLY A 170 -12.55 -38.74 -28.64
N GLU A 171 -13.43 -38.71 -27.65
CA GLU A 171 -14.87 -38.89 -27.81
C GLU A 171 -15.47 -37.82 -28.74
N GLU A 172 -15.15 -36.55 -28.53
CA GLU A 172 -15.65 -35.42 -29.34
C GLU A 172 -15.19 -35.47 -30.80
N VAL A 173 -13.92 -35.85 -31.03
CA VAL A 173 -13.28 -35.81 -32.36
C VAL A 173 -13.27 -37.19 -33.06
N GLY A 174 -13.85 -38.22 -32.42
CA GLY A 174 -14.01 -39.55 -32.97
C GLY A 174 -12.70 -40.35 -33.13
N ILE A 175 -11.74 -40.19 -32.22
CA ILE A 175 -10.46 -40.94 -32.19
C ILE A 175 -10.09 -41.40 -30.78
N SER A 176 -9.18 -42.38 -30.70
CA SER A 176 -8.69 -42.84 -29.39
C SER A 176 -7.90 -41.76 -28.66
N GLN A 177 -7.95 -41.79 -27.32
CA GLN A 177 -7.16 -40.92 -26.44
C GLN A 177 -5.66 -40.96 -26.79
N MET A 178 -5.12 -42.14 -27.11
CA MET A 178 -3.73 -42.29 -27.53
C MET A 178 -3.42 -41.57 -28.84
N HIS A 179 -4.36 -41.53 -29.79
CA HIS A 179 -4.21 -40.77 -31.02
C HIS A 179 -4.24 -39.26 -30.73
N VAL A 180 -5.16 -38.80 -29.86
CA VAL A 180 -5.18 -37.39 -29.39
C VAL A 180 -3.85 -37.01 -28.74
N SER A 181 -3.31 -37.88 -27.88
CA SER A 181 -2.01 -37.64 -27.23
C SER A 181 -0.89 -37.46 -28.25
N ARG A 182 -0.81 -38.33 -29.26
CA ARG A 182 0.21 -38.22 -30.32
C ARG A 182 0.06 -36.95 -31.14
N LEU A 183 -1.17 -36.57 -31.48
CA LEU A 183 -1.44 -35.33 -32.21
C LEU A 183 -1.01 -34.13 -31.38
N LEU A 184 -1.42 -34.03 -30.11
CA LEU A 184 -1.00 -32.94 -29.22
C LEU A 184 0.52 -32.85 -29.10
N THR A 185 1.23 -33.96 -28.88
CA THR A 185 2.69 -33.94 -28.77
C THR A 185 3.34 -33.43 -30.06
N ARG A 186 2.89 -33.90 -31.22
CA ARG A 186 3.42 -33.48 -32.51
C ARG A 186 3.13 -32.00 -32.80
N THR A 187 1.89 -31.57 -32.60
CA THR A 187 1.47 -30.19 -32.85
C THR A 187 2.20 -29.22 -31.90
N LEU A 188 2.35 -29.57 -30.61
CA LEU A 188 3.10 -28.74 -29.67
C LEU A 188 4.59 -28.67 -30.02
N ALA A 189 5.19 -29.76 -30.50
CA ALA A 189 6.57 -29.76 -30.98
C ALA A 189 6.73 -28.83 -32.20
N GLN A 190 5.82 -28.90 -33.17
CA GLN A 190 5.80 -28.03 -34.35
C GLN A 190 5.64 -26.55 -33.98
N LEU A 191 4.73 -26.23 -33.04
CA LEU A 191 4.55 -24.86 -32.56
C LEU A 191 5.79 -24.35 -31.83
N ARG A 192 6.43 -25.20 -31.01
CA ARG A 192 7.67 -24.85 -30.32
C ARG A 192 8.81 -24.60 -31.30
N GLU A 193 9.00 -25.47 -32.29
CA GLU A 193 10.01 -25.29 -33.33
C GLU A 193 9.78 -23.97 -34.08
N GLY A 194 8.54 -23.71 -34.51
CA GLY A 194 8.17 -22.45 -35.16
C GLY A 194 8.43 -21.19 -34.32
N LEU A 195 8.36 -21.28 -32.99
CA LEU A 195 8.69 -20.16 -32.09
C LEU A 195 10.20 -19.95 -31.89
N ILE A 196 11.04 -20.94 -32.18
CA ILE A 196 12.51 -20.90 -32.02
C ILE A 196 13.20 -20.61 -33.37
N SER A 197 12.47 -20.76 -34.48
CA SER A 197 12.99 -20.64 -35.84
C SER A 197 12.94 -19.21 -36.41
N ASP A 198 12.28 -18.31 -35.70
CA ASP A 198 12.34 -16.84 -35.87
C ASP A 198 13.36 -16.25 -34.88
#